data_AF-A0A7J8W8G8-F1
#
_entry.id   AF-A0A7J8W8G8-F1
#
_cell.length_a   1.000
_cell.length_b   1.000
_cell.length_c   1.000
_cell.angle_alpha   90.00
_cell.angle_beta   90.00
_cell.angle_gamma   90.00
#
_symmetry.space_group_name_H-M   'P 1'
#
loop_
_entity.id
_entity.type
_entity.pdbx_description
1 polymer ?
#
loop_
_entity_poly.entity_id
_entity_poly.type
_entity_poly.pdbx_seq_one_letter_code
_entity_poly.pdbx_strand_id
1 'polypeptide(L)' 'MDVPKPKAFKGERFASEVDNFLWAKEQYFHAMNIGDDVTKVNTIAMYFTDVALLWW' A
#
# COMPACT_ATOMS: atom_id res chain seq x y z
N MET A 1 0.45 -20.96 -2.74
CA MET A 1 0.63 -19.90 -3.75
C MET A 1 1.09 -18.67 -2.99
N ASP A 2 2.18 -18.05 -3.41
CA ASP A 2 2.62 -16.79 -2.80
C ASP A 2 1.80 -15.64 -3.37
N VAL A 3 1.24 -14.81 -2.49
CA VAL A 3 0.58 -13.57 -2.89
C VAL A 3 1.66 -12.57 -3.29
N PRO A 4 1.65 -12.03 -4.53
CA PRO A 4 2.65 -11.05 -4.96
C PRO A 4 2.60 -9.80 -4.08
N LYS A 5 3.76 -9.36 -3.59
CA LYS A 5 3.85 -8.13 -2.79
C LYS A 5 3.69 -6.90 -3.72
N PRO A 6 2.82 -5.94 -3.38
CA PRO A 6 2.65 -4.74 -4.21
C PRO A 6 3.89 -3.83 -4.12
N LYS A 7 4.09 -3.02 -5.16
CA LYS A 7 5.19 -2.04 -5.22
C LYS A 7 5.10 -1.01 -4.09
N ALA A 8 6.26 -0.48 -3.70
CA ALA A 8 6.35 0.67 -2.81
C ALA A 8 5.90 1.96 -3.51
N PHE A 9 5.34 2.90 -2.74
CA PHE A 9 4.94 4.22 -3.21
C PHE A 9 5.97 5.25 -2.73
N LYS A 10 6.42 6.12 -3.64
CA LYS A 10 7.51 7.08 -3.39
C LYS A 10 7.01 8.49 -3.12
N GLY A 11 5.71 8.73 -3.32
CA GLY A 11 5.10 10.04 -3.19
C GLY A 11 4.89 10.72 -4.54
N GLU A 12 4.69 9.95 -5.61
CA GLU A 12 4.29 10.44 -6.92
C GLU A 12 3.01 11.30 -6.81
N ARG A 13 3.06 12.53 -7.34
CA ARG A 13 1.96 13.50 -7.25
C ARG A 13 0.99 13.39 -8.43
N PHE A 14 0.64 12.17 -8.79
CA PHE A 14 -0.33 11.85 -9.83
C PHE A 14 -1.47 11.05 -9.20
N ALA A 15 -2.71 11.52 -9.37
CA ALA A 15 -3.89 10.85 -8.82
C ALA A 15 -3.93 9.36 -9.23
N SER A 16 -3.61 9.08 -10.49
CA SER A 16 -3.56 7.71 -11.02
C SER A 16 -2.56 6.80 -10.28
N GLU A 17 -1.40 7.32 -9.85
CA GLU A 17 -0.41 6.52 -9.13
C GLU A 17 -0.85 6.23 -7.69
N VAL A 18 -1.52 7.20 -7.05
CA VAL A 18 -2.12 7.01 -5.72
C VAL A 18 -3.25 5.98 -5.78
N ASP A 19 -4.15 6.09 -6.76
CA ASP A 19 -5.27 5.17 -6.95
C ASP A 19 -4.76 3.75 -7.25
N ASN A 20 -3.78 3.61 -8.14
CA ASN A 20 -3.16 2.33 -8.46
C ASN A 20 -2.51 1.69 -7.22
N PHE A 21 -1.83 2.48 -6.39
CA PHE A 21 -1.23 1.99 -5.16
C PHE A 21 -2.28 1.48 -4.18
N LEU A 22 -3.33 2.28 -3.90
CA LEU A 22 -4.39 1.90 -2.98
C LEU A 22 -5.12 0.64 -3.45
N TRP A 23 -5.51 0.60 -4.73
CA TRP A 23 -6.15 -0.56 -5.32
C TRP A 23 -5.29 -1.83 -5.18
N ALA A 24 -4.00 -1.75 -5.49
CA ALA A 24 -3.09 -2.89 -5.34
C ALA A 24 -2.94 -3.35 -3.89
N LYS A 25 -2.99 -2.42 -2.91
CA LYS A 25 -2.95 -2.75 -1.48
C LYS A 25 -4.25 -3.43 -1.01
N GLU A 26 -5.40 -2.96 -1.47
CA GLU A 26 -6.68 -3.60 -1.16
C GLU A 26 -6.73 -5.05 -1.66
N GLN A 27 -6.29 -5.30 -2.90
CA GLN A 27 -6.23 -6.66 -3.44
C GLN A 27 -5.29 -7.56 -2.64
N TYR A 28 -4.14 -7.02 -2.23
CA TYR A 28 -3.18 -7.74 -1.38
C TYR A 28 -3.78 -8.10 -0.01
N PHE A 29 -4.47 -7.16 0.64
CA PHE A 29 -5.13 -7.42 1.92
C PHE A 29 -6.23 -8.47 1.81
N HIS A 30 -7.01 -8.41 0.73
CA HIS A 30 -8.03 -9.41 0.46
C HIS A 30 -7.41 -10.81 0.29
N ALA A 31 -6.35 -10.93 -0.52
CA ALA A 31 -5.64 -12.19 -0.74
C ALA A 31 -4.96 -12.73 0.53
N MET A 32 -4.49 -11.85 1.42
CA MET A 32 -3.88 -12.21 2.70
C MET A 32 -4.88 -12.38 3.85
N ASN A 33 -6.19 -12.21 3.59
CA ASN A 33 -7.25 -12.22 4.60
C ASN A 33 -7.02 -11.22 5.76
N ILE A 34 -6.43 -10.07 5.46
CA ILE A 34 -6.19 -8.98 6.41
C ILE A 34 -7.41 -8.06 6.42
N GLY A 35 -8.26 -8.19 7.44
CA GLY A 35 -9.47 -7.39 7.60
C GLY A 35 -9.32 -6.20 8.54
N ASP A 36 -8.45 -6.31 9.55
CA ASP A 36 -8.28 -5.30 10.60
C ASP A 36 -7.63 -4.01 10.08
N ASP A 37 -8.28 -2.88 10.34
CA ASP A 37 -7.86 -1.58 9.80
C ASP A 37 -6.53 -1.11 10.40
N VAL A 38 -6.26 -1.39 11.68
CA VAL A 38 -4.97 -1.06 12.31
C VAL A 38 -3.84 -1.82 11.61
N THR A 39 -4.03 -3.10 11.34
CA THR A 39 -3.07 -3.93 10.61
C THR A 39 -2.89 -3.47 9.17
N LYS A 40 -3.96 -3.08 8.47
CA LYS A 40 -3.89 -2.54 7.10
C LYS A 40 -3.10 -1.23 7.06
N VAL A 41 -3.41 -0.28 7.93
CA VAL A 41 -2.73 1.03 8.03
C VAL A 41 -1.25 0.84 8.32
N ASN A 42 -0.92 0.02 9.33
CA ASN A 42 0.47 -0.31 9.65
C ASN A 42 1.19 -0.98 8.48
N THR A 43 0.51 -1.87 7.75
CA THR A 43 1.11 -2.53 6.59
C THR A 43 1.31 -1.56 5.42
N ILE A 44 0.36 -0.69 5.11
CA ILE A 44 0.50 0.33 4.04
C ILE A 44 1.72 1.20 4.32
N ALA A 45 1.90 1.65 5.57
CA ALA A 45 3.03 2.47 5.99
C ALA A 45 4.39 1.84 5.65
N MET A 46 4.52 0.51 5.76
CA MET A 46 5.75 -0.22 5.41
C MET A 46 6.11 -0.16 3.92
N TYR A 47 5.17 0.24 3.06
CA TYR A 47 5.40 0.38 1.61
C TYR A 47 5.57 1.83 1.17
N PHE A 48 5.56 2.79 2.10
CA PHE A 48 5.99 4.14 1.79
C PHE A 48 7.51 4.22 1.75
N THR A 49 8.01 4.99 0.79
CA THR A 49 9.44 5.24 0.56
C THR A 49 9.63 6.70 0.14
N ASP A 50 10.86 7.20 0.16
CA ASP A 50 11.23 8.54 -0.29
C ASP A 50 10.34 9.65 0.34
N VAL A 51 9.68 10.45 -0.48
CA VAL A 51 8.84 11.56 -0.02
C VAL A 51 7.61 11.04 0.72
N ALA A 52 7.10 9.85 0.37
CA ALA A 52 5.95 9.23 1.05
C ALA A 52 6.16 9.02 2.54
N LEU A 53 7.39 8.66 2.96
CA LEU A 53 7.72 8.47 4.37
C LEU A 53 7.73 9.76 5.18
N LEU A 54 7.87 10.93 4.54
CA LEU A 54 8.05 12.20 5.25
C LEU A 54 6.73 12.86 5.66
N TRP A 55 5.61 12.49 5.04
CA TRP A 55 4.29 13.07 5.34
C TRP A 55 3.31 12.08 5.99
N TRP A 56 3.68 10.81 6.07
CA TRP A 56 2.93 9.80 6.81
C TRP A 56 3.17 9.94 8.33
#